data_AF-A0A2C9KYN7-F1
#
_entry.id   AF-A0A2C9KYN7-F1
#
_cell.length_a   1.000
_cell.length_b   1.000
_cell.length_c   1.000
_cell.angle_alpha   90.00
_cell.angle_beta   90.00
_cell.angle_gamma   90.00
#
_symmetry.space_group_name_H-M   'P 1'
#
loop_
_entity.id
_entity.type
_entity.pdbx_description
1 polymer ?
#
loop_
_entity_poly.entity_id
_entity_poly.type
_entity_poly.pdbx_seq_one_letter_code
_entity_poly.pdbx_strand_id
1 'polypeptide(L)'
;GGKILEYSDPSVVFVFMLGFTVSTISQCFLISVFFSKANLAAVCGGFIYFVLYLPYTQLVQFEDVITTSERILASLSSNIAMGYACSYFSQYEEQAIGAQWYNIGESPMVDDTFSLRTCIGMMFLDSIIYLIITWYIEAVFPGQYGIPRKWYFIVQKSYWCGFSQKNIAHRVDAEMSIDDITNHSDNFEKDPTDRAVGVAVKNLRKIYKKGDKVAVDGLTLNFYEGQITSFLGHNGAGKTTT
;
A
#
# COMPACT_ATOMS: atom_id res chain seq x y z
N GLY A 1 -4.74 11.19 44.31
CA GLY A 1 -4.13 11.36 42.98
C GLY A 1 -4.99 10.59 42.01
N GLY A 2 -5.58 11.28 41.03
CA GLY A 2 -6.65 10.74 40.20
C GLY A 2 -6.23 9.53 39.39
N LYS A 3 -6.74 8.35 39.75
CA LYS A 3 -6.79 7.22 38.85
C LYS A 3 -8.07 7.38 38.05
N ILE A 4 -7.93 7.78 36.78
CA ILE A 4 -9.07 7.99 35.87
C ILE A 4 -9.78 6.65 35.56
N LEU A 5 -9.06 5.54 35.71
CA LEU A 5 -9.55 4.17 35.64
C LEU A 5 -9.03 3.42 36.88
N GLU A 6 -9.78 3.45 37.97
CA GLU A 6 -9.44 2.84 39.25
C GLU A 6 -9.86 1.37 39.32
N TYR A 7 -10.94 0.99 38.62
CA TYR A 7 -11.50 -0.36 38.62
C TYR A 7 -11.17 -1.17 37.36
N SER A 8 -10.73 -0.52 36.27
CA SER A 8 -10.43 -1.20 35.02
C SER A 8 -9.06 -1.91 35.03
N ASP A 9 -8.97 -3.09 34.39
CA ASP A 9 -7.72 -3.84 34.27
C ASP A 9 -6.75 -3.11 33.33
N PRO A 10 -5.52 -2.77 33.79
CA PRO A 10 -4.52 -2.10 32.97
C PRO A 10 -4.17 -2.81 31.66
N SER A 11 -4.26 -4.15 31.63
CA SER A 11 -3.96 -4.94 30.44
C SER A 11 -5.03 -4.79 29.35
N VAL A 12 -6.31 -4.63 29.72
CA VAL A 12 -7.40 -4.36 28.77
C VAL A 12 -7.20 -2.99 28.12
N VAL A 13 -6.92 -1.97 28.95
CA VAL A 13 -6.64 -0.61 28.49
C VAL A 13 -5.41 -0.58 27.58
N PHE A 14 -4.37 -1.35 27.91
CA PHE A 14 -3.17 -1.46 27.09
C PHE A 14 -3.46 -2.07 25.71
N VAL A 15 -4.20 -3.18 25.64
CA VAL A 15 -4.56 -3.83 24.37
C VAL A 15 -5.43 -2.92 23.51
N PHE A 16 -6.34 -2.17 24.13
CA PHE A 16 -7.15 -1.16 23.46
C PHE A 16 -6.30 -0.04 22.85
N MET A 17 -5.40 0.56 23.64
CA MET A 17 -4.47 1.59 23.16
C MET A 17 -3.55 1.07 22.05
N LEU A 18 -3.06 -0.17 22.18
CA LEU A 18 -2.27 -0.83 21.15
C LEU A 18 -3.06 -0.97 19.84
N GLY A 19 -4.29 -1.51 19.91
CA GLY A 19 -5.17 -1.65 18.74
C GLY A 19 -5.43 -0.32 18.05
N PHE A 20 -5.64 0.75 18.82
CA PHE A 20 -5.78 2.10 18.28
C PHE A 20 -4.54 2.56 17.52
N THR A 21 -3.36 2.49 18.16
CA THR A 21 -2.11 2.94 17.52
C THR A 21 -1.82 2.18 16.23
N VAL A 22 -2.04 0.86 16.21
CA VAL A 22 -1.87 0.03 15.03
C VAL A 22 -2.83 0.44 13.91
N SER A 23 -4.11 0.65 14.24
CA SER A 23 -5.10 1.10 13.27
C SER A 23 -4.81 2.49 12.71
N THR A 24 -4.37 3.44 13.54
CA THR A 24 -3.99 4.79 13.12
C THR A 24 -2.77 4.77 12.19
N ILE A 25 -1.75 3.96 12.51
CA ILE A 25 -0.56 3.81 11.67
C ILE A 25 -0.95 3.23 10.29
N SER A 26 -1.79 2.19 10.25
CA SER A 26 -2.29 1.61 9.00
C SER A 26 -3.08 2.64 8.17
N GLN A 27 -3.90 3.47 8.82
CA GLN A 27 -4.62 4.54 8.15
C GLN A 27 -3.67 5.62 7.57
N CYS A 28 -2.62 5.99 8.31
CA CYS A 28 -1.60 6.92 7.83
C CYS A 28 -0.89 6.37 6.58
N PHE A 29 -0.53 5.09 6.56
CA PHE A 29 0.04 4.45 5.38
C PHE A 29 -0.91 4.48 4.19
N LEU A 30 -2.17 4.10 4.40
CA LEU A 30 -3.19 4.14 3.35
C LEU A 30 -3.30 5.53 2.71
N ILE A 31 -3.40 6.58 3.54
CA ILE A 31 -3.46 7.97 3.08
C ILE A 31 -2.19 8.33 2.32
N SER A 32 -1.01 7.93 2.81
CA SER A 32 0.28 8.22 2.18
C SER A 32 0.38 7.68 0.75
N VAL A 33 -0.18 6.50 0.46
CA VAL A 33 -0.08 5.90 -0.88
C VAL A 33 -0.84 6.73 -1.93
N PHE A 34 -1.91 7.43 -1.56
CA PHE A 34 -2.64 8.30 -2.49
C PHE A 34 -1.88 9.59 -2.85
N PHE A 35 -0.87 9.98 -2.07
CA PHE A 35 -0.13 11.21 -2.29
C PHE A 35 1.27 10.95 -2.83
N SER A 36 1.51 11.35 -4.08
CA SER A 36 2.81 11.24 -4.75
C SER A 36 3.85 12.27 -4.27
N LYS A 37 3.47 13.22 -3.40
CA LYS A 37 4.33 14.29 -2.87
C LYS A 37 4.15 14.42 -1.35
N ALA A 38 5.25 14.28 -0.60
CA ALA A 38 5.26 14.33 0.86
C ALA A 38 4.62 15.60 1.46
N ASN A 39 4.89 16.77 0.88
CA ASN A 39 4.32 18.04 1.37
C ASN A 39 2.80 18.15 1.13
N LEU A 40 2.28 17.56 0.05
CA LEU A 40 0.84 17.50 -0.20
C LEU A 40 0.17 16.47 0.72
N ALA A 41 0.84 15.33 0.96
CA ALA A 41 0.38 14.30 1.90
C ALA A 41 0.24 14.83 3.33
N ALA A 42 1.18 15.64 3.80
CA ALA A 42 1.14 16.20 5.15
C ALA A 42 -0.03 17.18 5.35
N VAL A 43 -0.25 18.09 4.39
CA VAL A 43 -1.34 19.08 4.46
C VAL A 43 -2.71 18.42 4.29
N CYS A 44 -2.84 17.51 3.31
CA CYS A 44 -4.09 16.81 3.07
C CYS A 44 -4.38 15.74 4.13
N GLY A 45 -3.37 15.10 4.72
CA GLY A 45 -3.53 14.12 5.79
C GLY A 45 -4.19 14.72 7.04
N GLY A 46 -3.73 15.90 7.46
CA GLY A 46 -4.38 16.64 8.55
C GLY A 46 -5.83 17.05 8.21
N PHE A 47 -6.08 17.48 6.97
CA PHE A 47 -7.41 17.86 6.52
C PHE A 47 -8.37 16.66 6.43
N ILE A 48 -7.89 15.52 5.93
CA ILE A 48 -8.63 14.26 5.85
C ILE A 48 -8.95 13.74 7.25
N TYR A 49 -8.01 13.83 8.20
CA TYR A 49 -8.26 13.47 9.59
C TYR A 49 -9.38 14.33 10.20
N PHE A 50 -9.36 15.65 9.97
CA PHE A 50 -10.44 16.56 10.38
C PHE A 50 -11.77 16.22 9.71
N VAL A 51 -11.79 15.92 8.41
CA VAL A 51 -13.01 15.55 7.67
C VAL A 51 -13.55 14.20 8.13
N LEU A 52 -12.69 13.22 8.46
CA LEU A 52 -13.12 11.94 9.03
C LEU A 52 -13.64 12.06 10.47
N TYR A 53 -13.27 13.11 11.19
CA TYR A 53 -13.77 13.39 12.53
C TYR A 53 -15.16 14.05 12.51
N LEU A 54 -15.54 14.80 11.46
CA LEU A 54 -16.85 15.45 11.39
C LEU A 54 -18.04 14.47 11.43
N PRO A 55 -18.04 13.32 10.73
CA PRO A 55 -19.08 12.30 10.84
C PRO A 55 -19.28 11.80 12.26
N TYR A 56 -18.22 11.69 13.08
CA TYR A 56 -18.32 11.29 14.48
C TYR A 56 -19.19 12.28 15.28
N THR A 57 -18.96 13.58 15.13
CA THR A 57 -19.72 14.62 15.83
C THR A 57 -21.20 14.66 15.42
N GLN A 58 -21.50 14.30 14.18
CA GLN A 58 -22.87 14.19 13.67
C GLN A 58 -23.55 12.92 14.18
N LEU A 59 -22.85 11.79 14.25
CA LEU A 59 -23.39 10.51 14.75
C LEU A 59 -23.77 10.57 16.23
N VAL A 60 -22.98 11.27 17.06
CA VAL A 60 -23.30 11.48 18.49
C VAL A 60 -24.57 12.34 18.67
N GLN A 61 -24.89 13.23 17.72
CA GLN A 61 -26.14 14.00 17.78
C GLN A 61 -27.39 13.22 17.36
N PHE A 62 -27.25 12.08 16.67
CA PHE A 62 -28.35 11.24 16.19
C PHE A 62 -28.38 9.87 16.89
N GLU A 63 -27.77 9.74 18.07
CA GLU A 63 -27.65 8.47 18.78
C GLU A 63 -29.01 7.78 19.03
N ASP A 64 -30.11 8.54 19.11
CA ASP A 64 -31.48 8.06 19.32
C ASP A 64 -32.15 7.43 18.08
N VAL A 65 -31.56 7.53 16.88
CA VAL A 65 -32.20 7.10 15.61
C VAL A 65 -31.41 5.99 14.89
N ILE A 66 -30.18 5.71 15.33
CA ILE A 66 -29.23 4.89 14.57
C ILE A 66 -29.36 3.40 14.94
N THR A 67 -29.49 2.56 13.92
CA THR A 67 -29.59 1.09 14.09
C THR A 67 -28.22 0.50 14.45
N THR A 68 -28.15 -0.58 15.23
CA THR A 68 -26.89 -1.26 15.62
C THR A 68 -25.94 -1.50 14.43
N SER A 69 -26.48 -1.88 13.27
CA SER A 69 -25.72 -2.13 12.04
C SER A 69 -25.00 -0.88 11.52
N GLU A 70 -25.60 0.29 11.69
CA GLU A 70 -25.02 1.58 11.27
C GLU A 70 -23.94 2.04 12.25
N ARG A 71 -24.09 1.76 13.55
CA ARG A 71 -23.03 1.97 14.55
C ARG A 71 -21.81 1.08 14.27
N ILE A 72 -22.05 -0.16 13.87
CA ILE A 72 -21.02 -1.11 13.43
C ILE A 72 -20.31 -0.61 12.16
N LEU A 73 -21.05 -0.15 11.15
CA LEU A 73 -20.47 0.44 9.94
C LEU A 73 -19.69 1.73 10.21
N ALA A 74 -20.19 2.58 11.10
CA ALA A 74 -19.49 3.80 11.52
C ALA A 74 -18.22 3.48 12.30
N SER A 75 -18.21 2.40 13.08
CA SER A 75 -17.03 1.93 13.82
C SER A 75 -15.88 1.43 12.93
N LEU A 76 -16.11 1.23 11.63
CA LEU A 76 -15.08 0.94 10.62
C LEU A 76 -14.10 2.12 10.40
N SER A 77 -14.41 3.28 10.97
CA SER A 77 -13.46 4.37 11.16
C SER A 77 -12.87 4.26 12.56
N SER A 78 -11.57 4.00 12.64
CA SER A 78 -10.82 3.86 13.90
C SER A 78 -11.06 5.00 14.90
N ASN A 79 -11.29 6.22 14.42
CA ASN A 79 -11.60 7.40 15.23
C ASN A 79 -12.99 7.31 15.91
N ILE A 80 -13.97 6.71 15.22
CA ILE A 80 -15.33 6.51 15.75
C ILE A 80 -15.34 5.34 16.74
N ALA A 81 -14.65 4.24 16.43
CA ALA A 81 -14.49 3.11 17.35
C ALA A 81 -13.83 3.52 18.67
N MET A 82 -12.80 4.38 18.61
CA MET A 82 -12.15 4.96 19.77
C MET A 82 -13.12 5.78 20.63
N GLY A 83 -13.94 6.64 20.01
CA GLY A 83 -14.95 7.44 20.71
C GLY A 83 -15.95 6.58 21.48
N TYR A 84 -16.54 5.57 20.83
CA TYR A 84 -17.45 4.63 21.49
C TYR A 84 -16.76 3.84 22.61
N ALA A 85 -15.56 3.31 22.37
CA ALA A 85 -14.84 2.57 23.39
C ALA A 85 -14.53 3.41 24.63
N CYS A 86 -14.13 4.69 24.48
CA CYS A 86 -13.94 5.62 25.59
C CYS A 86 -15.24 5.85 26.38
N SER A 87 -16.38 6.02 25.71
CA SER A 87 -17.69 6.13 26.37
C SER A 87 -18.03 4.86 27.16
N TYR A 88 -17.75 3.68 26.60
CA TYR A 88 -17.93 2.39 27.29
C TYR A 88 -17.00 2.24 28.50
N PHE A 89 -15.73 2.62 28.39
CA PHE A 89 -14.81 2.65 29.54
C PHE A 89 -15.34 3.56 30.65
N SER A 90 -15.87 4.74 30.30
CA SER A 90 -16.47 5.67 31.27
C SER A 90 -17.67 5.06 32.00
N GLN A 91 -18.56 4.36 31.29
CA GLN A 91 -19.72 3.72 31.90
C GLN A 91 -19.35 2.54 32.79
N TYR A 92 -18.38 1.72 32.38
CA TYR A 92 -17.86 0.62 33.21
C TYR A 92 -17.24 1.12 34.51
N GLU A 93 -16.58 2.27 34.46
CA GLU A 93 -15.99 2.92 35.62
C GLU A 93 -17.06 3.55 36.53
N GLU A 94 -18.11 4.15 35.96
CA GLU A 94 -19.24 4.73 36.70
C GLU A 94 -20.02 3.68 37.51
N GLN A 95 -20.14 2.46 36.99
CA GLN A 95 -20.76 1.33 37.69
C GLN A 95 -19.84 0.67 38.74
N ALA A 96 -18.60 1.15 38.91
CA ALA A 96 -17.56 0.61 39.79
C ALA A 96 -17.17 -0.86 39.51
N ILE A 97 -17.49 -1.38 38.31
CA ILE A 97 -17.10 -2.73 37.86
C ILE A 97 -15.74 -2.66 37.14
N GLY A 98 -15.53 -1.58 36.38
CA GLY A 98 -14.36 -1.40 35.52
C GLY A 98 -14.36 -2.33 34.30
N ALA A 99 -13.55 -1.99 33.31
CA ALA A 99 -13.36 -2.84 32.14
C ALA A 99 -12.44 -4.02 32.50
N GLN A 100 -13.01 -5.21 32.54
CA GLN A 100 -12.34 -6.46 32.88
C GLN A 100 -12.47 -7.47 31.74
N TRP A 101 -11.50 -8.38 31.58
CA TRP A 101 -11.51 -9.37 30.48
C TRP A 101 -12.76 -10.26 30.43
N TYR A 102 -13.32 -10.58 31.59
CA TYR A 102 -14.54 -11.40 31.67
C TYR A 102 -15.79 -10.60 31.25
N ASN A 103 -15.80 -9.29 31.50
CA ASN A 103 -16.95 -8.41 31.27
C ASN A 103 -16.90 -7.67 29.93
N ILE A 104 -15.76 -7.70 29.23
CA ILE A 104 -15.53 -6.95 27.98
C ILE A 104 -16.47 -7.34 26.84
N GLY A 105 -17.07 -8.53 26.92
CA GLY A 105 -18.02 -9.07 25.95
C GLY A 105 -19.49 -8.83 26.30
N GLU A 106 -19.79 -8.38 27.52
CA GLU A 106 -21.13 -7.94 27.90
C GLU A 106 -21.27 -6.44 27.59
N SER A 107 -22.50 -5.97 27.36
CA SER A 107 -22.77 -4.55 27.18
C SER A 107 -23.25 -3.96 28.51
N PRO A 108 -22.73 -2.81 28.97
CA PRO A 108 -23.19 -2.15 30.18
C PRO A 108 -24.54 -1.43 29.96
N MET A 109 -25.04 -1.33 28.73
CA MET A 109 -26.30 -0.68 28.38
C MET A 109 -27.41 -1.71 28.14
N VAL A 110 -28.59 -1.46 28.72
CA VAL A 110 -29.79 -2.27 28.49
C VAL A 110 -30.20 -2.11 27.02
N ASP A 111 -30.41 -3.24 26.32
CA ASP A 111 -30.80 -3.35 24.90
C ASP A 111 -29.72 -3.03 23.84
N ASP A 112 -28.43 -2.92 24.19
CA ASP A 112 -27.36 -2.80 23.20
C ASP A 112 -26.60 -4.12 22.99
N THR A 113 -26.46 -4.54 21.73
CA THR A 113 -25.63 -5.71 21.35
C THR A 113 -24.19 -5.33 21.05
N PHE A 114 -23.87 -4.03 21.09
CA PHE A 114 -22.52 -3.52 20.93
C PHE A 114 -21.72 -3.71 22.22
N SER A 115 -20.45 -4.11 22.11
CA SER A 115 -19.59 -4.40 23.28
C SER A 115 -18.18 -3.86 23.06
N LEU A 116 -17.45 -3.67 24.15
CA LEU A 116 -16.06 -3.20 24.11
C LEU A 116 -15.15 -4.18 23.33
N ARG A 117 -15.46 -5.49 23.40
CA ARG A 117 -14.80 -6.52 22.58
C ARG A 117 -14.99 -6.27 21.08
N THR A 118 -16.20 -5.90 20.66
CA THR A 118 -16.51 -5.60 19.26
C THR A 118 -15.71 -4.39 18.78
N CYS A 119 -15.58 -3.34 19.60
CA CYS A 119 -14.73 -2.19 19.27
C CYS A 119 -13.28 -2.59 19.03
N ILE A 120 -12.67 -3.31 19.98
CA ILE A 120 -11.27 -3.75 19.85
C ILE A 120 -11.09 -4.66 18.61
N GLY A 121 -12.03 -5.59 18.40
CA GLY A 121 -12.03 -6.46 17.22
C GLY A 121 -12.11 -5.70 15.90
N MET A 122 -12.99 -4.69 15.82
CA MET A 122 -13.13 -3.84 14.63
C MET A 122 -11.88 -3.01 14.35
N MET A 123 -11.19 -2.49 15.37
CA MET A 123 -9.94 -1.74 15.17
C MET A 123 -8.83 -2.60 14.55
N PHE A 124 -8.71 -3.87 14.97
CA PHE A 124 -7.76 -4.80 14.35
C PHE A 124 -8.19 -5.19 12.93
N LEU A 125 -9.49 -5.39 12.70
CA LEU A 125 -10.03 -5.66 11.38
C LEU A 125 -9.75 -4.49 10.41
N ASP A 126 -9.97 -3.26 10.84
CA ASP A 126 -9.69 -2.04 10.08
C ASP A 126 -8.22 -1.93 9.72
N SER A 127 -7.31 -2.20 10.67
CA SER A 127 -5.88 -2.22 10.40
C SER A 127 -5.52 -3.21 9.29
N ILE A 128 -6.07 -4.43 9.34
CA ILE A 128 -5.85 -5.45 8.30
C ILE A 128 -6.39 -4.97 6.95
N ILE A 129 -7.61 -4.42 6.92
CA ILE A 129 -8.24 -3.89 5.71
C ILE A 129 -7.38 -2.78 5.11
N TYR A 130 -6.97 -1.80 5.92
CA TYR A 130 -6.14 -0.69 5.46
C TYR A 130 -4.78 -1.17 4.94
N LEU A 131 -4.15 -2.17 5.58
CA LEU A 131 -2.88 -2.74 5.10
C LEU A 131 -3.05 -3.48 3.77
N ILE A 132 -4.13 -4.25 3.60
CA ILE A 132 -4.43 -4.93 2.33
C ILE A 132 -4.66 -3.91 1.22
N ILE A 133 -5.44 -2.86 1.49
CA ILE A 133 -5.69 -1.80 0.51
C ILE A 133 -4.38 -1.05 0.19
N THR A 134 -3.58 -0.70 1.20
CA THR A 134 -2.27 -0.06 1.03
C THR A 134 -1.38 -0.89 0.11
N TRP A 135 -1.24 -2.18 0.43
CA TRP A 135 -0.47 -3.13 -0.38
C TRP A 135 -1.00 -3.23 -1.82
N TYR A 136 -2.32 -3.26 -2.00
CA TYR A 136 -2.95 -3.28 -3.31
C TYR A 136 -2.65 -2.02 -4.12
N ILE A 137 -2.79 -0.84 -3.52
CA ILE A 137 -2.57 0.43 -4.22
C ILE A 137 -1.08 0.60 -4.56
N GLU A 138 -0.15 0.25 -3.68
CA GLU A 138 1.28 0.30 -4.00
C GLU A 138 1.65 -0.62 -5.19
N ALA A 139 1.01 -1.78 -5.28
CA ALA A 139 1.23 -2.71 -6.39
C ALA A 139 0.68 -2.19 -7.72
N VAL A 140 -0.49 -1.52 -7.70
CA VAL A 140 -1.16 -1.02 -8.91
C VAL A 140 -0.64 0.36 -9.34
N PHE A 141 -0.34 1.22 -8.36
CA PHE A 141 0.19 2.59 -8.53
C PHE A 141 1.53 2.76 -7.81
N PRO A 142 2.59 2.08 -8.26
CA PRO A 142 3.92 2.41 -7.78
C PRO A 142 4.24 3.85 -8.20
N GLY A 143 4.78 4.63 -7.26
CA GLY A 143 5.09 6.04 -7.46
C GLY A 143 6.16 6.31 -8.53
N GLN A 144 6.94 7.38 -8.35
CA GLN A 144 7.76 7.99 -9.42
C GLN A 144 8.84 7.09 -10.07
N TYR A 145 9.13 5.90 -9.52
CA TYR A 145 10.21 5.03 -9.98
C TYR A 145 9.82 3.54 -10.13
N GLY A 146 8.57 3.14 -9.90
CA GLY A 146 8.17 1.73 -10.04
C GLY A 146 7.30 1.48 -11.27
N ILE A 147 7.36 0.24 -11.78
CA ILE A 147 6.60 -0.18 -12.97
C ILE A 147 5.18 -0.60 -12.52
N PRO A 148 4.11 0.10 -12.93
CA PRO A 148 2.74 -0.21 -12.52
C PRO A 148 2.33 -1.63 -12.93
N ARG A 149 1.89 -2.44 -11.96
CA ARG A 149 1.31 -3.76 -12.25
C ARG A 149 -0.17 -3.59 -12.58
N LYS A 150 -0.69 -4.44 -13.46
CA LYS A 150 -2.11 -4.40 -13.87
C LYS A 150 -2.99 -4.69 -12.64
N TRP A 151 -4.13 -4.00 -12.53
CA TRP A 151 -5.13 -4.16 -11.45
C TRP A 151 -5.51 -5.61 -11.08
N TYR A 152 -5.55 -6.53 -12.04
CA TYR A 152 -5.86 -7.95 -11.80
C TYR A 152 -4.66 -8.83 -11.41
N PHE A 153 -3.54 -8.23 -11.04
CA PHE A 153 -2.29 -8.94 -10.76
C PHE A 153 -2.41 -10.04 -9.69
N ILE A 154 -3.28 -9.89 -8.69
CA ILE A 154 -3.51 -10.89 -7.63
C ILE A 154 -4.07 -12.21 -8.19
N VAL A 155 -4.86 -12.13 -9.27
CA VAL A 155 -5.51 -13.29 -9.93
C VAL A 155 -4.57 -13.96 -10.94
N GLN A 156 -3.48 -13.28 -11.32
CA GLN A 156 -2.57 -13.78 -12.33
C GLN A 156 -1.63 -14.84 -11.73
N LYS A 157 -1.78 -16.10 -12.14
CA LYS A 157 -0.91 -17.22 -11.71
C LYS A 157 0.59 -16.96 -11.95
N SER A 158 0.93 -16.09 -12.91
CA SER A 158 2.30 -15.66 -13.18
C SER A 158 2.93 -14.83 -12.05
N TYR A 159 2.13 -14.26 -11.13
CA TYR A 159 2.65 -13.61 -9.94
C TYR A 159 3.10 -14.62 -8.89
N TRP A 160 2.22 -15.56 -8.56
CA TRP A 160 2.44 -16.54 -7.48
C TRP A 160 3.39 -17.67 -7.89
N CYS A 161 3.42 -18.05 -9.17
CA CYS A 161 4.21 -19.18 -9.66
C CYS A 161 5.45 -18.78 -10.48
N GLY A 162 5.76 -17.49 -10.58
CA GLY A 162 6.85 -16.99 -11.41
C GLY A 162 6.58 -17.15 -12.91
N PHE A 163 7.11 -16.22 -13.69
CA PHE A 163 7.11 -16.38 -15.15
C PHE A 163 8.01 -17.57 -15.51
N SER A 164 7.47 -18.58 -16.19
CA SER A 164 8.29 -19.62 -16.82
C SER A 164 9.11 -18.97 -17.93
N GLN A 165 10.39 -18.73 -17.63
CA GLN A 165 11.38 -18.02 -18.43
C GLN A 165 11.62 -18.67 -19.82
N LYS A 166 11.16 -19.91 -20.02
CA LYS A 166 11.30 -20.67 -21.28
C LYS A 166 10.55 -20.07 -22.48
N ASN A 167 9.48 -19.30 -22.27
CA ASN A 167 8.66 -18.77 -23.37
C ASN A 167 9.11 -17.40 -23.91
N ILE A 168 9.98 -16.68 -23.19
CA ILE A 168 10.48 -15.36 -23.63
C ILE A 168 11.68 -15.53 -24.56
N ALA A 169 12.62 -16.43 -24.24
CA ALA A 169 13.75 -16.74 -25.12
C ALA A 169 13.28 -17.13 -26.53
N HIS A 170 12.29 -18.03 -26.63
CA HIS A 170 11.76 -18.47 -27.92
C HIS A 170 10.98 -17.40 -28.71
N ARG A 171 10.45 -16.36 -28.04
CA ARG A 171 9.80 -15.22 -28.71
C ARG A 171 10.79 -14.15 -29.13
N VAL A 172 11.82 -13.93 -28.32
CA VAL A 172 12.89 -12.95 -28.58
C VAL A 172 13.77 -13.44 -29.74
N ASP A 173 14.09 -14.74 -29.79
CA ASP A 173 14.82 -15.35 -30.91
C ASP A 173 14.02 -15.28 -32.23
N ALA A 174 12.70 -15.53 -32.18
CA ALA A 174 11.84 -15.54 -33.37
C ALA A 174 11.57 -14.14 -33.95
N GLU A 175 11.57 -13.09 -33.11
CA GLU A 175 11.42 -11.71 -33.59
C GLU A 175 12.76 -11.04 -33.96
N MET A 176 13.90 -11.47 -33.39
CA MET A 176 15.21 -11.01 -33.85
C MET A 176 15.63 -11.65 -35.18
N SER A 177 15.02 -12.79 -35.55
CA SER A 177 15.43 -13.54 -36.74
C SER A 177 14.88 -13.02 -38.07
N ILE A 178 14.09 -11.94 -38.14
CA ILE A 178 13.34 -11.63 -39.37
C ILE A 178 13.72 -10.32 -40.09
N ASP A 179 14.17 -9.23 -39.44
CA ASP A 179 14.36 -7.97 -40.20
C ASP A 179 15.62 -7.10 -39.93
N ASP A 180 16.37 -7.26 -38.82
CA ASP A 180 17.45 -6.29 -38.49
C ASP A 180 18.90 -6.82 -38.56
N ILE A 181 19.11 -8.11 -38.85
CA ILE A 181 20.48 -8.71 -38.85
C ILE A 181 21.24 -8.44 -40.17
N THR A 182 20.58 -7.95 -41.22
CA THR A 182 21.21 -7.87 -42.54
C THR A 182 22.09 -6.64 -42.79
N ASN A 183 22.17 -5.63 -41.90
CA ASN A 183 22.87 -4.37 -42.23
C ASN A 183 23.85 -3.76 -41.21
N HIS A 184 24.15 -4.38 -40.06
CA HIS A 184 25.07 -3.76 -39.07
C HIS A 184 26.08 -4.72 -38.40
N SER A 185 26.68 -5.64 -39.15
CA SER A 185 27.53 -6.71 -38.59
C SER A 185 29.04 -6.45 -38.51
N ASP A 186 29.54 -5.22 -38.66
CA ASP A 186 31.00 -4.97 -38.59
C ASP A 186 31.50 -4.54 -37.21
N ASN A 187 30.63 -4.08 -36.30
CA ASN A 187 31.02 -3.55 -34.98
C ASN A 187 30.39 -4.27 -33.77
N PHE A 188 29.68 -5.38 -33.99
CA PHE A 188 29.02 -6.15 -32.93
C PHE A 188 29.72 -7.49 -32.71
N GLU A 189 29.98 -7.81 -31.45
CA GLU A 189 30.42 -9.15 -31.05
C GLU A 189 29.26 -10.14 -31.25
N LYS A 190 29.59 -11.37 -31.60
CA LYS A 190 28.60 -12.42 -31.81
C LYS A 190 27.94 -12.80 -30.48
N ASP A 191 26.62 -12.96 -30.50
CA ASP A 191 25.86 -13.31 -29.32
C ASP A 191 26.36 -14.61 -28.66
N PRO A 192 26.56 -14.64 -27.33
CA PRO A 192 26.99 -15.82 -26.59
C PRO A 192 25.89 -16.90 -26.61
N THR A 193 26.24 -18.09 -27.10
CA THR A 193 25.30 -19.23 -27.24
C THR A 193 25.01 -19.99 -25.94
N ASP A 194 25.76 -19.74 -24.88
CA ASP A 194 25.72 -20.49 -23.61
C ASP A 194 25.06 -19.70 -22.46
N ARG A 195 24.41 -18.58 -22.76
CA ARG A 195 23.79 -17.72 -21.73
C ARG A 195 22.38 -17.31 -22.12
N ALA A 196 21.46 -17.36 -21.16
CA ALA A 196 20.13 -16.84 -21.35
C ALA A 196 20.15 -15.30 -21.40
N VAL A 197 19.36 -14.73 -22.31
CA VAL A 197 19.11 -13.29 -22.36
C VAL A 197 18.31 -12.89 -21.12
N GLY A 198 18.90 -12.04 -20.28
CA GLY A 198 18.24 -11.46 -19.10
C GLY A 198 17.41 -10.23 -19.45
N VAL A 199 17.96 -9.33 -20.27
CA VAL A 199 17.28 -8.10 -20.73
C VAL A 199 17.56 -7.88 -22.21
N ALA A 200 16.51 -7.67 -23.01
CA ALA A 200 16.63 -7.30 -24.42
C ALA A 200 16.10 -5.88 -24.63
N VAL A 201 16.88 -5.05 -25.30
CA VAL A 201 16.53 -3.67 -25.67
C VAL A 201 16.41 -3.65 -27.19
N LYS A 202 15.27 -3.22 -27.72
CA LYS A 202 15.03 -3.09 -29.17
C LYS A 202 14.68 -1.65 -29.52
N ASN A 203 15.38 -1.09 -30.50
CA ASN A 203 15.11 0.22 -31.09
C ASN A 203 14.89 1.35 -30.05
N LEU A 204 15.74 1.39 -29.00
CA LEU A 204 15.62 2.37 -27.94
C LEU A 204 15.94 3.76 -28.48
N ARG A 205 15.02 4.69 -28.25
CA ARG A 205 15.14 6.10 -28.62
C ARG A 205 14.86 6.99 -27.43
N LYS A 206 15.77 7.91 -27.13
CA LYS A 206 15.62 8.88 -26.04
C LYS A 206 15.88 10.30 -26.51
N ILE A 207 14.90 11.17 -26.25
CA ILE A 207 14.95 12.60 -26.57
C ILE A 207 14.88 13.37 -25.25
N TYR A 208 15.79 14.34 -25.05
CA TYR A 208 15.71 15.25 -23.92
C TYR A 208 14.64 16.32 -24.16
N LYS A 209 13.70 16.45 -23.22
CA LYS A 209 12.61 17.46 -23.27
C LYS A 209 13.11 18.90 -23.40
N LYS A 210 14.34 19.18 -22.96
CA LYS A 210 14.95 20.51 -23.03
C LYS A 210 15.78 20.60 -24.32
N GLY A 211 15.16 21.08 -25.39
CA GLY A 211 15.80 21.34 -26.68
C GLY A 211 15.71 20.22 -27.72
N ASP A 212 14.76 19.29 -27.58
CA ASP A 212 14.46 18.19 -28.53
C ASP A 212 15.69 17.44 -29.05
N LYS A 213 16.74 17.36 -28.22
CA LYS A 213 17.98 16.70 -28.58
C LYS A 213 17.82 15.20 -28.43
N VAL A 214 17.92 14.49 -29.55
CA VAL A 214 18.01 13.02 -29.58
C VAL A 214 19.35 12.63 -28.97
N ALA A 215 19.31 11.83 -27.92
CA ALA A 215 20.49 11.36 -27.19
C ALA A 215 20.80 9.89 -27.45
N VAL A 216 19.78 9.11 -27.81
CA VAL A 216 19.90 7.72 -28.24
C VAL A 216 18.88 7.54 -29.36
N ASP A 217 19.26 6.90 -30.47
CA ASP A 217 18.40 6.65 -31.62
C ASP A 217 18.69 5.24 -32.15
N GLY A 218 17.69 4.37 -32.17
CA GLY A 218 17.83 3.04 -32.76
C GLY A 218 18.70 2.04 -32.00
N LEU A 219 18.88 2.19 -30.68
CA LEU A 219 19.75 1.29 -29.94
C LEU A 219 19.09 -0.07 -29.67
N THR A 220 19.63 -1.13 -30.27
CA THR A 220 19.23 -2.53 -30.04
C THR A 220 20.39 -3.30 -29.42
N LEU A 221 20.18 -3.91 -28.25
CA LEU A 221 21.19 -4.70 -27.54
C LEU A 221 20.58 -5.77 -26.64
N ASN A 222 21.32 -6.86 -26.43
CA ASN A 222 20.96 -7.93 -25.50
C ASN A 222 21.95 -7.95 -24.31
N PHE A 223 21.41 -8.14 -23.11
CA PHE A 223 22.16 -8.38 -21.89
C PHE A 223 21.93 -9.81 -21.42
N TYR A 224 23.00 -10.51 -21.09
CA TYR A 224 22.98 -11.92 -20.72
C TYR A 224 23.18 -12.10 -19.23
N GLU A 225 22.55 -13.13 -18.65
CA GLU A 225 22.70 -13.43 -17.23
C GLU A 225 24.18 -13.72 -16.86
N GLY A 226 24.64 -13.14 -15.75
CA GLY A 226 26.02 -13.28 -15.27
C GLY A 226 27.07 -12.48 -16.06
N GLN A 227 26.68 -11.71 -17.08
CA GLN A 227 27.59 -10.80 -17.78
C GLN A 227 27.65 -9.43 -17.11
N ILE A 228 28.86 -8.94 -16.87
CA ILE A 228 29.08 -7.55 -16.44
C ILE A 228 29.25 -6.71 -17.70
N THR A 229 28.29 -5.83 -17.97
CA THR A 229 28.31 -4.91 -19.12
C THR A 229 28.58 -3.49 -18.64
N SER A 230 29.43 -2.74 -19.36
CA SER A 230 29.75 -1.34 -19.07
C SER A 230 29.56 -0.47 -20.32
N PHE A 231 28.95 0.70 -20.16
CA PHE A 231 28.76 1.66 -21.23
C PHE A 231 29.98 2.60 -21.35
N LEU A 232 30.68 2.52 -22.48
CA LEU A 232 31.85 3.34 -22.80
C LEU A 232 31.54 4.25 -24.01
N GLY A 233 32.15 5.43 -24.04
CA GLY A 233 31.90 6.43 -25.08
C GLY A 233 32.39 7.82 -24.67
N HIS A 234 32.51 8.73 -25.63
CA HIS A 234 32.92 10.11 -25.36
C HIS A 234 31.91 10.87 -24.48
N ASN A 235 32.32 12.00 -23.90
CA ASN A 235 31.40 12.87 -23.17
C ASN A 235 30.31 13.38 -24.12
N GLY A 236 29.04 13.23 -23.73
CA GLY A 236 27.89 13.56 -24.58
C GLY A 236 27.38 12.44 -25.49
N ALA A 237 27.98 11.24 -25.49
CA ALA A 237 27.56 10.08 -26.29
C ALA A 237 26.26 9.39 -25.82
N GLY A 238 25.58 9.92 -24.81
CA GLY A 238 24.34 9.31 -24.29
C GLY A 238 24.54 8.24 -23.20
N LYS A 239 25.74 8.01 -22.66
CA LYS A 239 26.02 6.97 -21.64
C LYS A 239 25.11 6.97 -20.40
N THR A 240 24.87 8.13 -19.79
CA THR A 240 23.96 8.29 -18.62
C THR A 240 22.49 8.34 -19.05
N THR A 241 22.26 8.34 -20.37
CA THR A 241 20.95 8.53 -20.99
C THR A 241 20.34 7.18 -21.34
N THR A 242 21.15 6.23 -21.81
CA THR A 242 20.82 4.81 -21.96
C THR A 242 20.64 4.15 -20.60
#